data_AF-C9RCL8-F1
#
_entry.id   AF-C9RCL8-F1
#
_cell.length_a   1.000
_cell.length_b   1.000
_cell.length_c   1.000
_cell.angle_alpha   90.00
_cell.angle_beta   90.00
_cell.angle_gamma   90.00
#
_symmetry.space_group_name_H-M   'P 1'
#
loop_
_entity.id
_entity.type
_entity.pdbx_description
1 polymer ?
#
loop_
_entity_poly.entity_id
_entity_poly.type
_entity_poly.pdbx_seq_one_letter_code
_entity_poly.pdbx_strand_id
1 'polypeptide(L)'
;MKVLHQMGARVVGALLAGLQAKGLSVPPGSAGRFRVSKKGNLLLDEKLLLASDTARTLGCETPEAVLELLRSSLSDEAASEIHQVLCSPPGGKEPRQITALDFVAKPPEELAEKIWPVFEAKHMAHSQELAAYAEEVFRDLPAGPPENARAVARARCRPKPEDLTFRYDGAVCLAVCSACGFTLAFSASVGRHLPGHPKNSSLGQDKDELSDLAGKALSRRLAEAGLPGKLEGLAREVKAALAERICLPEVYRWLKVLDSVASGIQKGSIRWQGSGWVVASFSLPSADPTYLVEYFERRTKEVLSLPSTPLEGLREVLRRFWEGSGRKVWEKAEALHSALSPIMKALPEVRRSYENMRRFAEALSEGRIRVTGEGQCFVGNECLKQFDGQTLARILDRLFSAFERAVQQNMAFGLSDEQVPAEILNRLLPAPGQKGGEKLDREVVLEVLRLLAARPKKMGATTVAAVLAGSRAKKVSDRGFDKLPSFGRFKGLYTQQELVRVVERMVRAGLVAETYVGVHGLRVLYLPREVEKALLSSLSSEEGTLEVEDARVKRAARAIQKHSWGELAEMARDGFFPAEAALAAAAALWPSGKAPKLLKELRTQKL
;
A
#
# COMPACT_ATOMS: atom_id res chain seq x y z
N MET A 1 24.26 27.49 0.07
CA MET A 1 25.67 27.09 0.39
C MET A 1 26.72 28.09 -0.06
N LYS A 2 26.62 28.70 -1.26
CA LYS A 2 27.67 29.58 -1.79
C LYS A 2 27.68 31.02 -1.24
N VAL A 3 26.54 31.56 -0.79
CA VAL A 3 26.36 33.00 -0.52
C VAL A 3 27.34 33.54 0.54
N LEU A 4 27.21 33.17 1.81
CA LEU A 4 28.09 33.71 2.88
C LEU A 4 29.55 33.26 2.77
N HIS A 5 29.82 32.06 2.27
CA HIS A 5 31.18 31.52 2.12
C HIS A 5 32.01 32.29 1.07
N GLN A 6 31.39 32.73 -0.04
CA GLN A 6 32.05 33.56 -1.06
C GLN A 6 32.23 35.02 -0.62
N MET A 7 31.68 35.42 0.52
CA MET A 7 31.53 36.82 0.90
C MET A 7 32.13 37.19 2.25
N GLY A 8 32.81 36.27 2.95
CA GLY A 8 33.19 36.46 4.36
C GLY A 8 33.78 37.83 4.68
N ALA A 9 34.73 38.33 3.88
CA ALA A 9 35.30 39.66 4.06
C ALA A 9 34.31 40.82 3.83
N ARG A 10 33.42 40.71 2.84
CA ARG A 10 32.39 41.73 2.55
C ARG A 10 31.33 41.77 3.67
N VAL A 11 30.89 40.61 4.16
CA VAL A 11 29.92 40.50 5.26
C VAL A 11 30.45 41.10 6.55
N VAL A 12 31.68 40.76 6.93
CA VAL A 12 32.34 41.33 8.10
C VAL A 12 32.50 42.85 7.94
N GLY A 13 32.92 43.31 6.76
CA GLY A 13 33.01 44.74 6.46
C GLY A 13 31.67 45.48 6.55
N ALA A 14 30.56 44.88 6.09
CA ALA A 14 29.24 45.48 6.19
C ALA A 14 28.70 45.51 7.62
N LEU A 15 28.91 44.46 8.42
CA LEU A 15 28.54 44.45 9.83
C LEU A 15 29.30 45.52 10.61
N LEU A 16 30.62 45.62 10.43
CA LEU A 16 31.45 46.66 11.06
C LEU A 16 31.02 48.06 10.63
N ALA A 17 30.72 48.27 9.34
CA ALA A 17 30.19 49.53 8.85
C ALA A 17 28.81 49.86 9.45
N GLY A 18 27.95 48.86 9.67
CA GLY A 18 26.65 49.02 10.34
C GLY A 18 26.80 49.44 11.81
N LEU A 19 27.72 48.83 12.55
CA LEU A 19 28.05 49.24 13.93
C LEU A 19 28.55 50.69 13.96
N GLN A 20 29.45 51.04 13.04
CA GLN A 20 29.99 52.40 12.93
C GLN A 20 28.90 53.42 12.56
N ALA A 21 27.97 53.07 11.66
CA ALA A 21 26.83 53.92 11.31
C ALA A 21 25.89 54.19 12.50
N LYS A 22 25.85 53.28 13.48
CA LYS A 22 25.15 53.46 14.76
C LYS A 22 25.99 54.15 15.84
N GLY A 23 27.16 54.71 15.49
CA GLY A 23 28.04 55.39 16.43
C GLY A 23 28.87 54.47 17.34
N LEU A 24 28.88 53.16 17.07
CA LEU A 24 29.60 52.16 17.87
C LEU A 24 31.00 51.92 17.27
N SER A 25 32.05 52.46 17.91
CA SER A 25 33.43 52.33 17.44
C SER A 25 34.03 50.96 17.79
N VAL A 26 34.56 50.25 16.79
CA VAL A 26 35.11 48.90 16.97
C VAL A 26 36.65 48.95 17.04
N PRO A 27 37.30 48.22 17.97
CA PRO A 27 38.76 48.22 18.07
C PRO A 27 39.46 47.74 16.80
N PRO A 28 40.65 48.28 16.45
CA PRO A 28 41.43 47.82 15.32
C PRO A 28 41.81 46.33 15.50
N GLY A 29 41.72 45.56 14.40
CA GLY A 29 41.99 44.11 14.41
C GLY A 29 40.79 43.21 14.72
N SER A 30 39.64 43.78 15.15
CA SER A 30 38.43 43.01 15.47
C SER A 30 37.85 42.22 14.29
N ALA A 31 38.11 42.64 13.05
CA ALA A 31 37.71 41.91 11.85
C ALA A 31 38.29 40.48 11.78
N GLY A 32 39.48 40.26 12.37
CA GLY A 32 40.14 38.95 12.42
C GLY A 32 39.45 37.92 13.31
N ARG A 33 38.52 38.35 14.18
CA ARG A 33 37.74 37.49 15.09
C ARG A 33 36.55 36.82 14.41
N PHE A 34 36.20 37.25 13.21
CA PHE A 34 35.13 36.65 12.44
C PHE A 34 35.62 35.52 11.55
N ARG A 35 34.85 34.45 11.47
CA ARG A 35 35.09 33.31 10.56
C ARG A 35 33.80 32.95 9.84
N VAL A 36 33.93 32.42 8.63
CA VAL A 36 32.79 31.79 7.95
C VAL A 36 33.02 30.29 7.91
N SER A 37 32.12 29.54 8.56
CA SER A 37 32.21 28.07 8.59
C SER A 37 32.01 27.46 7.19
N LYS A 38 32.37 26.18 7.04
CA LYS A 38 32.11 25.40 5.81
C LYS A 38 30.61 25.31 5.45
N LYS A 39 29.73 25.44 6.44
CA LYS A 39 28.26 25.48 6.25
C LYS A 39 27.74 26.87 5.88
N GLY A 40 28.62 27.86 5.71
CA GLY A 40 28.29 29.23 5.40
C GLY A 40 27.79 30.04 6.59
N ASN A 41 27.93 29.57 7.83
CA ASN A 41 27.57 30.37 9.01
C ASN A 41 28.64 31.42 9.32
N LEU A 42 28.23 32.62 9.75
CA LEU A 42 29.12 33.62 10.31
C LEU A 42 29.37 33.30 11.79
N LEU A 43 30.65 33.19 12.15
CA LEU A 43 31.12 32.92 13.50
C LEU A 43 31.87 34.15 14.01
N LEU A 44 31.79 34.40 15.32
CA LEU A 44 32.60 35.37 16.06
C LEU A 44 33.25 34.61 17.21
N ASP A 45 34.58 34.66 17.34
CA ASP A 45 35.36 33.87 18.31
C ASP A 45 34.99 32.37 18.28
N GLU A 46 34.90 31.79 17.08
CA GLU A 46 34.51 30.38 16.84
C GLU A 46 33.08 30.00 17.28
N LYS A 47 32.27 30.96 17.75
CA LYS A 47 30.88 30.75 18.16
C LYS A 47 29.92 31.29 17.11
N LEU A 48 28.75 30.67 17.00
CA LEU A 48 27.76 30.98 15.96
C LEU A 48 27.14 32.36 16.18
N LEU A 49 27.44 33.30 15.27
CA LEU A 49 26.83 34.63 15.28
C LEU A 49 25.61 34.70 14.37
N LEU A 50 25.71 34.22 13.12
CA LEU A 50 24.58 34.20 12.18
C LEU A 50 24.58 32.88 11.39
N ALA A 51 23.49 32.12 11.52
CA ALA A 51 23.31 30.89 10.76
C ALA A 51 22.98 31.21 9.29
N SER A 52 23.49 30.39 8.37
CA SER A 52 23.26 30.55 6.94
C SER A 52 21.80 30.36 6.54
N ASP A 53 21.04 29.58 7.30
CA ASP A 53 19.61 29.42 7.10
C ASP A 53 18.83 30.64 7.58
N THR A 54 19.25 31.31 8.67
CA THR A 54 18.63 32.57 9.13
C THR A 54 18.74 33.67 8.07
N ALA A 55 19.89 33.80 7.40
CA ALA A 55 20.06 34.73 6.29
C ALA A 55 19.13 34.41 5.10
N ARG A 56 18.89 33.11 4.84
CA ARG A 56 17.94 32.66 3.81
C ARG A 56 16.49 32.96 4.19
N THR A 57 16.13 32.72 5.46
CA THR A 57 14.78 33.00 5.99
C THR A 57 14.46 34.51 5.96
N LEU A 58 15.47 35.37 6.08
CA LEU A 58 15.33 36.82 5.92
C LEU A 58 15.19 37.26 4.44
N GLY A 59 15.12 36.32 3.50
CA GLY A 59 14.95 36.60 2.06
C GLY A 59 16.21 37.14 1.39
N CYS A 60 17.37 37.08 2.06
CA CYS A 60 18.62 37.55 1.52
C CYS A 60 19.27 36.45 0.66
N GLU A 61 18.76 36.27 -0.55
CA GLU A 61 19.28 35.28 -1.51
C GLU A 61 20.55 35.75 -2.23
N THR A 62 20.79 37.07 -2.23
CA THR A 62 21.96 37.69 -2.87
C THR A 62 22.95 38.23 -1.85
N PRO A 63 24.24 38.28 -2.21
CA PRO A 63 25.27 38.93 -1.43
C PRO A 63 24.91 40.35 -0.98
N GLU A 64 24.43 41.16 -1.91
CA GLU A 64 24.12 42.56 -1.68
C GLU A 64 22.95 42.73 -0.69
N ALA A 65 21.94 41.86 -0.75
CA ALA A 65 20.82 41.87 0.19
C ALA A 65 21.23 41.53 1.63
N VAL A 66 22.19 40.61 1.81
CA VAL A 66 22.75 40.32 3.15
C VAL A 66 23.54 41.52 3.69
N LEU A 67 24.33 42.19 2.84
CA LEU A 67 25.12 43.35 3.24
C LEU A 67 24.23 44.54 3.62
N GLU A 68 23.15 44.76 2.89
CA GLU A 68 22.17 45.81 3.17
C GLU A 68 21.42 45.55 4.48
N LEU A 69 20.94 44.32 4.68
CA LEU A 69 20.29 43.89 5.92
C LEU A 69 21.17 44.15 7.16
N LEU A 70 22.43 43.75 7.11
CA LEU A 70 23.38 43.92 8.22
C LEU A 70 23.72 45.38 8.51
N ARG A 71 23.64 46.27 7.52
CA ARG A 71 23.93 47.71 7.67
C ARG A 71 22.75 48.50 8.21
N SER A 72 21.54 48.20 7.76
CA SER A 72 20.39 49.10 7.95
C SER A 72 19.36 48.60 8.95
N SER A 73 19.37 47.30 9.29
CA SER A 73 18.22 46.67 9.94
C SER A 73 18.54 46.00 11.28
N LEU A 74 19.80 45.98 11.72
CA LEU A 74 20.16 45.40 13.03
C LEU A 74 19.57 46.25 14.17
N SER A 75 18.90 45.63 15.15
CA SER A 75 18.37 46.32 16.33
C SER A 75 19.50 46.96 17.14
N ASP A 76 19.20 48.04 17.86
CA ASP A 76 20.20 48.72 18.69
C ASP A 76 20.72 47.84 19.82
N GLU A 77 19.87 46.97 20.35
CA GLU A 77 20.23 45.96 21.35
C GLU A 77 21.22 44.94 20.78
N ALA A 78 20.92 44.35 19.63
CA ALA A 78 21.82 43.39 18.99
C ALA A 78 23.13 44.04 18.52
N ALA A 79 23.08 45.27 18.02
CA ALA A 79 24.26 46.05 17.66
C ALA A 79 25.16 46.32 18.89
N SER A 80 24.56 46.74 20.01
CA SER A 80 25.25 46.98 21.27
C SER A 80 25.87 45.70 21.84
N GLU A 81 25.17 44.56 21.78
CA GLU A 81 25.70 43.28 22.25
C GLU A 81 26.92 42.82 21.43
N ILE A 82 26.83 42.87 20.10
CA ILE A 82 27.96 42.53 19.22
C ILE A 82 29.14 43.46 19.49
N HIS A 83 28.88 44.76 19.63
CA HIS A 83 29.91 45.75 19.96
C HIS A 83 30.60 45.42 21.29
N GLN A 84 29.85 45.08 22.34
CA GLN A 84 30.42 44.69 23.63
C GLN A 84 31.30 43.44 23.54
N VAL A 85 30.93 42.46 22.71
CA VAL A 85 31.76 41.27 22.47
C VAL A 85 33.05 41.63 21.75
N LEU A 86 32.98 42.51 20.74
CA LEU A 86 34.15 42.97 19.98
C LEU A 86 35.10 43.85 20.79
N CYS A 87 34.59 44.60 21.76
CA CYS A 87 35.38 45.40 22.70
C CYS A 87 35.99 44.58 23.85
N SER A 88 35.49 43.37 24.09
CA SER A 88 36.04 42.45 25.09
C SER A 88 37.22 41.65 24.53
N PRO A 89 38.17 41.18 25.36
CA PRO A 89 39.19 40.23 24.92
C PRO A 89 38.56 38.98 24.28
N PRO A 90 39.26 38.28 23.36
CA PRO A 90 38.75 37.03 22.78
C PRO A 90 38.33 36.04 23.88
N GLY A 91 37.08 35.57 23.82
CA GLY A 91 36.49 34.68 24.84
C GLY A 91 36.06 35.35 26.16
N GLY A 92 36.28 36.66 26.33
CA GLY A 92 35.88 37.41 27.53
C GLY A 92 34.37 37.67 27.62
N LYS A 93 33.68 37.71 26.48
CA LYS A 93 32.21 37.74 26.42
C LYS A 93 31.73 36.81 25.31
N GLU A 94 30.73 36.01 25.61
CA GLU A 94 30.17 35.06 24.66
C GLU A 94 29.23 35.75 23.66
N PRO A 95 29.45 35.64 22.34
CA PRO A 95 28.52 36.16 21.36
C PRO A 95 27.20 35.39 21.41
N ARG A 96 26.11 36.14 21.60
CA ARG A 96 24.75 35.63 21.38
C ARG A 96 24.54 35.42 19.88
N GLN A 97 23.87 34.33 19.53
CA GLN A 97 23.44 34.11 18.16
C GLN A 97 22.40 35.17 17.77
N ILE A 98 22.68 35.89 16.67
CA ILE A 98 21.73 36.80 16.03
C ILE A 98 20.65 35.96 15.35
N THR A 99 19.41 36.24 15.73
CA THR A 99 18.21 35.66 15.18
C THR A 99 17.56 36.63 14.21
N ALA A 100 16.51 36.18 13.53
CA ALA A 100 15.77 37.06 12.65
C ALA A 100 15.04 38.20 13.36
N LEU A 101 14.68 38.03 14.64
CA LEU A 101 14.03 39.05 15.46
C LEU A 101 14.95 40.23 15.76
N ASP A 102 16.26 39.99 15.77
CA ASP A 102 17.29 41.01 16.00
C ASP A 102 17.47 41.94 14.79
N PHE A 103 16.77 41.67 13.68
CA PHE A 103 16.67 42.54 12.51
C PHE A 103 15.31 43.27 12.42
N VAL A 104 14.43 43.10 13.41
CA VAL A 104 13.09 43.70 13.47
C VAL A 104 13.20 45.02 14.22
N ALA A 105 13.89 46.00 13.62
CA ALA A 105 14.03 47.34 14.20
C ALA A 105 12.85 48.27 13.87
N LYS A 106 11.76 47.78 13.26
CA LYS A 106 10.56 48.57 13.00
C LYS A 106 9.37 47.99 13.72
N PRO A 107 8.70 48.77 14.60
CA PRO A 107 7.40 48.42 15.13
C PRO A 107 6.45 48.02 13.99
N PRO A 108 5.57 47.02 14.17
CA PRO A 108 4.54 46.66 13.20
C PRO A 108 3.79 47.87 12.63
N GLU A 109 3.60 48.88 13.46
CA GLU A 109 2.95 50.15 13.17
C GLU A 109 3.67 50.95 12.08
N GLU A 110 5.02 50.93 12.06
CA GLU A 110 5.82 51.59 11.01
C GLU A 110 5.82 50.83 9.67
N LEU A 111 5.55 49.53 9.71
CA LEU A 111 5.43 48.71 8.51
C LEU A 111 4.00 48.70 7.97
N ALA A 112 3.00 49.04 8.79
CA ALA A 112 1.59 48.97 8.45
C ALA A 112 1.24 49.80 7.21
N GLU A 113 1.71 51.05 7.13
CA GLU A 113 1.47 51.92 5.97
C GLU A 113 2.05 51.36 4.66
N LYS A 114 3.16 50.62 4.74
CA LYS A 114 3.82 50.01 3.57
C LYS A 114 3.20 48.68 3.17
N ILE A 115 2.79 47.89 4.16
CA ILE A 115 2.19 46.56 3.97
C ILE A 115 0.75 46.70 3.48
N TRP A 116 0.01 47.70 3.99
CA TRP A 116 -1.43 47.86 3.76
C TRP A 116 -1.82 47.81 2.28
N PRO A 117 -1.24 48.60 1.35
CA PRO A 117 -1.68 48.60 -0.04
C PRO A 117 -1.50 47.24 -0.73
N VAL A 118 -0.41 46.52 -0.40
CA VAL A 118 -0.15 45.18 -0.94
C VAL A 118 -1.10 44.15 -0.33
N PHE A 119 -1.31 44.25 0.98
CA PHE A 119 -2.23 43.39 1.72
C PHE A 119 -3.66 43.54 1.20
N GLU A 120 -4.16 44.77 1.12
CA GLU A 120 -5.49 45.11 0.61
C GLU A 120 -5.70 44.59 -0.81
N ALA A 121 -4.78 44.89 -1.74
CA ALA A 121 -4.90 44.46 -3.13
C ALA A 121 -4.98 42.92 -3.25
N LYS A 122 -4.15 42.19 -2.50
CA LYS A 122 -4.13 40.73 -2.51
C LYS A 122 -5.35 40.13 -1.81
N HIS A 123 -5.76 40.69 -0.68
CA HIS A 123 -6.95 40.28 0.05
C HIS A 123 -8.20 40.49 -0.81
N MET A 124 -8.35 41.66 -1.44
CA MET A 124 -9.50 41.99 -2.28
C MET A 124 -9.60 41.06 -3.49
N ALA A 125 -8.48 40.80 -4.18
CA ALA A 125 -8.46 39.84 -5.29
C ALA A 125 -8.88 38.42 -4.83
N HIS A 126 -8.35 37.95 -3.70
CA HIS A 126 -8.71 36.66 -3.12
C HIS A 126 -10.20 36.59 -2.72
N SER A 127 -10.71 37.67 -2.11
CA SER A 127 -12.10 37.73 -1.63
C SER A 127 -13.09 37.79 -2.79
N GLN A 128 -12.81 38.56 -3.84
CA GLN A 128 -13.63 38.64 -5.05
C GLN A 128 -13.69 37.29 -5.77
N GLU A 129 -12.55 36.59 -5.90
CA GLU A 129 -12.53 35.28 -6.53
C GLU A 129 -13.29 34.23 -5.69
N LEU A 130 -13.14 34.26 -4.37
CA LEU A 130 -13.93 33.40 -3.48
C LEU A 130 -15.42 33.74 -3.50
N ALA A 131 -15.80 35.02 -3.60
CA ALA A 131 -17.19 35.44 -3.68
C ALA A 131 -17.84 34.92 -4.97
N ALA A 132 -17.20 35.12 -6.12
CA ALA A 132 -17.68 34.59 -7.40
C ALA A 132 -17.79 33.05 -7.36
N TYR A 133 -16.82 32.38 -6.76
CA TYR A 133 -16.87 30.92 -6.59
C TYR A 133 -17.99 30.48 -5.64
N ALA A 134 -18.19 31.17 -4.52
CA ALA A 134 -19.29 30.88 -3.60
C ALA A 134 -20.66 31.09 -4.28
N GLU A 135 -20.83 32.16 -5.05
CA GLU A 135 -22.06 32.40 -5.82
C GLU A 135 -22.33 31.30 -6.84
N GLU A 136 -21.29 30.76 -7.49
CA GLU A 136 -21.43 29.65 -8.42
C GLU A 136 -21.85 28.36 -7.70
N VAL A 137 -21.11 27.95 -6.67
CA VAL A 137 -21.31 26.65 -6.00
C VAL A 137 -22.62 26.62 -5.20
N PHE A 138 -23.05 27.75 -4.64
CA PHE A 138 -24.29 27.83 -3.86
C PHE A 138 -25.53 28.27 -4.66
N ARG A 139 -25.41 28.55 -5.97
CA ARG A 139 -26.50 29.09 -6.82
C ARG A 139 -27.81 28.31 -6.69
N ASP A 140 -27.72 26.98 -6.70
CA ASP A 140 -28.88 26.08 -6.74
C ASP A 140 -29.27 25.54 -5.36
N LEU A 141 -28.65 26.05 -4.29
CA LEU A 141 -28.90 25.64 -2.91
C LEU A 141 -29.85 26.64 -2.22
N PRO A 142 -30.90 26.16 -1.53
CA PRO A 142 -31.90 27.04 -0.92
C PRO A 142 -31.35 27.79 0.29
N ALA A 143 -30.36 27.20 0.97
CA ALA A 143 -29.60 27.86 2.02
C ALA A 143 -28.27 28.31 1.43
N GLY A 144 -27.98 29.61 1.58
CA GLY A 144 -26.68 30.17 1.24
C GLY A 144 -25.54 29.57 2.10
N PRO A 145 -24.29 29.98 1.83
CA PRO A 145 -23.15 29.50 2.58
C PRO A 145 -23.28 29.83 4.08
N PRO A 146 -22.86 28.92 4.98
CA PRO A 146 -22.95 29.16 6.43
C PRO A 146 -22.03 30.31 6.84
N GLU A 147 -22.56 31.26 7.60
CA GLU A 147 -21.89 32.53 7.89
C GLU A 147 -20.63 32.37 8.76
N ASN A 148 -20.54 31.28 9.52
CA ASN A 148 -19.44 31.01 10.43
C ASN A 148 -18.23 30.31 9.79
N ALA A 149 -18.30 29.95 8.51
CA ALA A 149 -17.19 29.33 7.81
C ALA A 149 -16.12 30.36 7.44
N ARG A 150 -14.84 30.00 7.57
CA ARG A 150 -13.73 30.94 7.37
C ARG A 150 -13.63 31.39 5.91
N ALA A 151 -13.79 30.46 4.98
CA ALA A 151 -13.80 30.77 3.56
C ALA A 151 -14.96 31.74 3.19
N VAL A 152 -16.11 31.63 3.85
CA VAL A 152 -17.27 32.51 3.65
C VAL A 152 -17.01 33.89 4.22
N ALA A 153 -16.45 33.97 5.43
CA ALA A 153 -16.02 35.23 6.03
C ALA A 153 -15.00 35.94 5.13
N ARG A 154 -14.03 35.22 4.55
CA ARG A 154 -13.05 35.77 3.60
C ARG A 154 -13.70 36.25 2.31
N ALA A 155 -14.60 35.46 1.72
CA ALA A 155 -15.32 35.85 0.50
C ALA A 155 -16.08 37.18 0.66
N ARG A 156 -16.63 37.44 1.85
CA ARG A 156 -17.42 38.65 2.16
C ARG A 156 -16.59 39.79 2.74
N CYS A 157 -15.34 39.55 3.12
CA CYS A 157 -14.54 40.50 3.88
C CYS A 157 -14.03 41.64 2.99
N ARG A 158 -14.29 42.87 3.43
CA ARG A 158 -13.67 44.09 2.92
C ARG A 158 -12.72 44.59 3.99
N PRO A 159 -11.42 44.29 3.89
CA PRO A 159 -10.49 44.59 4.98
C PRO A 159 -10.35 46.10 5.12
N LYS A 160 -10.21 46.58 6.37
CA LYS A 160 -9.84 47.96 6.67
C LYS A 160 -8.48 48.03 7.40
N PRO A 161 -7.79 49.18 7.39
CA PRO A 161 -6.52 49.33 8.08
C PRO A 161 -6.56 48.90 9.55
N GLU A 162 -7.66 49.20 10.25
CA GLU A 162 -7.89 48.81 11.64
C GLU A 162 -8.07 47.30 11.86
N ASP A 163 -8.38 46.53 10.81
CA ASP A 163 -8.49 45.07 10.88
C ASP A 163 -7.13 44.38 10.77
N LEU A 164 -6.07 45.12 10.42
CA LEU A 164 -4.75 44.55 10.20
C LEU A 164 -4.02 44.33 11.53
N THR A 165 -3.78 43.06 11.84
CA THR A 165 -2.96 42.65 12.99
C THR A 165 -1.67 41.99 12.50
N PHE A 166 -0.61 42.09 13.30
CA PHE A 166 0.70 41.54 12.96
C PHE A 166 1.11 40.45 13.94
N ARG A 167 1.69 39.37 13.41
CA ARG A 167 2.30 38.29 14.20
C ARG A 167 3.66 37.95 13.63
N TYR A 168 4.68 37.87 14.48
CA TYR A 168 6.01 37.46 14.03
C TYR A 168 6.19 35.94 14.15
N ASP A 169 6.71 35.34 13.07
CA ASP A 169 7.16 33.96 13.00
C ASP A 169 8.64 33.97 12.54
N GLY A 170 9.54 34.25 13.48
CA GLY A 170 10.96 34.49 13.21
C GLY A 170 11.18 35.74 12.34
N ALA A 171 11.65 35.54 11.10
CA ALA A 171 11.93 36.60 10.13
C ALA A 171 10.70 37.11 9.37
N VAL A 172 9.57 36.44 9.58
CA VAL A 172 8.37 36.65 8.80
C VAL A 172 7.38 37.43 9.65
N CYS A 173 6.97 38.58 9.12
CA CYS A 173 5.84 39.32 9.63
C CYS A 173 4.58 38.79 8.93
N LEU A 174 3.69 38.14 9.68
CA LEU A 174 2.39 37.71 9.20
C LEU A 174 1.40 38.84 9.44
N ALA A 175 0.93 39.44 8.35
CA ALA A 175 -0.19 40.37 8.39
C ALA A 175 -1.48 39.56 8.31
N VAL A 176 -2.35 39.72 9.31
CA VAL A 176 -3.57 38.92 9.50
C VAL A 176 -4.77 39.87 9.61
N CYS A 177 -5.76 39.68 8.74
CA CYS A 177 -7.05 40.34 8.89
C CYS A 177 -7.80 39.76 10.08
N SER A 178 -8.09 40.57 11.09
CA SER A 178 -8.80 40.16 12.30
C SER A 178 -10.25 39.75 12.02
N ALA A 179 -10.88 40.32 10.98
CA ALA A 179 -12.26 40.03 10.61
C ALA A 179 -12.47 38.65 9.97
N CYS A 180 -11.52 38.18 9.13
CA CYS A 180 -11.69 36.95 8.34
C CYS A 180 -10.52 35.95 8.44
N GLY A 181 -9.45 36.32 9.15
CA GLY A 181 -8.24 35.51 9.29
C GLY A 181 -7.46 35.30 7.99
N PHE A 182 -7.67 36.13 6.96
CA PHE A 182 -6.81 36.13 5.77
C PHE A 182 -5.38 36.53 6.17
N THR A 183 -4.41 35.76 5.74
CA THR A 183 -3.01 35.91 6.17
C THR A 183 -2.09 36.05 4.98
N LEU A 184 -1.17 37.02 5.06
CA LEU A 184 -0.04 37.16 4.13
C LEU A 184 1.27 37.31 4.89
N ALA A 185 2.29 36.63 4.38
CA ALA A 185 3.64 36.70 4.88
C ALA A 185 4.43 37.82 4.21
N PHE A 186 5.12 38.59 5.01
CA PHE A 186 6.03 39.65 4.60
C PHE A 186 7.39 39.45 5.25
N SER A 187 8.45 39.91 4.58
CA SER A 187 9.76 40.08 5.22
C SER A 187 9.65 41.09 6.36
N ALA A 188 10.06 40.72 7.57
CA ALA A 188 10.00 41.60 8.73
C ALA A 188 10.97 42.81 8.65
N SER A 189 12.00 42.75 7.79
CA SER A 189 12.98 43.83 7.64
C SER A 189 12.62 44.82 6.52
N VAL A 190 12.09 44.34 5.39
CA VAL A 190 11.84 45.17 4.20
C VAL A 190 10.34 45.39 3.95
N GLY A 191 9.45 44.65 4.61
CA GLY A 191 8.01 44.72 4.37
C GLY A 191 7.59 44.16 3.00
N ARG A 192 8.45 43.38 2.34
CA ARG A 192 8.18 42.79 1.02
C ARG A 192 7.33 41.51 1.17
N HIS A 193 6.25 41.40 0.41
CA HIS A 193 5.42 40.21 0.36
C HIS A 193 6.22 38.97 -0.10
N LEU A 194 6.02 37.84 0.59
CA LEU A 194 6.66 36.56 0.35
C LEU A 194 5.65 35.61 -0.34
N PRO A 195 5.60 35.57 -1.68
CA PRO A 195 4.69 34.69 -2.41
C PRO A 195 5.04 33.22 -2.14
N GLY A 196 4.02 32.36 -2.04
CA GLY A 196 4.20 30.92 -1.83
C GLY A 196 4.60 30.51 -0.40
N HIS A 197 4.65 31.44 0.56
CA HIS A 197 4.91 31.10 1.95
C HIS A 197 3.78 30.20 2.50
N PRO A 198 4.09 29.12 3.24
CA PRO A 198 3.07 28.13 3.69
C PRO A 198 2.04 28.68 4.68
N LYS A 199 2.31 29.85 5.28
CA LYS A 199 1.36 30.57 6.15
C LYS A 199 0.42 31.51 5.40
N ASN A 200 0.63 31.72 4.10
CA ASN A 200 -0.30 32.53 3.30
C ASN A 200 -1.63 31.79 3.19
N SER A 201 -2.73 32.55 3.20
CA SER A 201 -4.04 32.00 2.87
C SER A 201 -4.00 31.40 1.46
N SER A 202 -4.50 30.16 1.34
CA SER A 202 -4.53 29.42 0.08
C SER A 202 -5.93 29.47 -0.51
N LEU A 203 -6.03 30.06 -1.70
CA LEU A 203 -7.29 30.13 -2.44
C LEU A 203 -7.83 28.73 -2.75
N GLY A 204 -6.95 27.77 -3.06
CA GLY A 204 -7.34 26.38 -3.30
C GLY A 204 -8.00 25.75 -2.07
N GLN A 205 -7.40 25.93 -0.88
CA GLN A 205 -7.97 25.41 0.37
C GLN A 205 -9.33 26.04 0.70
N ASP A 206 -9.48 27.34 0.47
CA ASP A 206 -10.75 28.04 0.72
C ASP A 206 -11.84 27.61 -0.29
N LYS A 207 -11.49 27.36 -1.56
CA LYS A 207 -12.42 26.79 -2.56
C LYS A 207 -12.83 25.35 -2.22
N ASP A 208 -11.89 24.54 -1.72
CA ASP A 208 -12.18 23.19 -1.25
C ASP A 208 -13.14 23.23 -0.04
N GLU A 209 -12.91 24.14 0.92
CA GLU A 209 -13.81 24.35 2.07
C GLU A 209 -15.23 24.74 1.62
N LEU A 210 -15.36 25.68 0.67
CA LEU A 210 -16.67 26.08 0.11
C LEU A 210 -17.37 24.91 -0.60
N SER A 211 -16.63 24.13 -1.39
CA SER A 211 -17.15 22.95 -2.07
C SER A 211 -17.66 21.89 -1.11
N ASP A 212 -16.93 21.64 -0.02
CA ASP A 212 -17.31 20.68 1.01
C ASP A 212 -18.56 21.14 1.77
N LEU A 213 -18.66 22.43 2.08
CA LEU A 213 -19.82 23.00 2.75
C LEU A 213 -21.07 22.91 1.87
N ALA A 214 -20.95 23.28 0.60
CA ALA A 214 -22.05 23.21 -0.35
C ALA A 214 -22.47 21.77 -0.64
N GLY A 215 -21.49 20.86 -0.78
CA GLY A 215 -21.71 19.43 -0.92
C GLY A 215 -22.47 18.81 0.27
N LYS A 216 -22.12 19.19 1.49
CA LYS A 216 -22.86 18.79 2.71
C LYS A 216 -24.27 19.36 2.73
N ALA A 217 -24.46 20.62 2.34
CA ALA A 217 -25.77 21.26 2.27
C ALA A 217 -26.67 20.55 1.24
N LEU A 218 -26.15 20.27 0.05
CA LEU A 218 -26.88 19.51 -0.97
C LEU A 218 -27.21 18.09 -0.48
N SER A 219 -26.24 17.40 0.11
CA SER A 219 -26.45 16.04 0.63
C SER A 219 -27.57 15.99 1.66
N ARG A 220 -27.60 16.97 2.58
CA ARG A 220 -28.67 17.11 3.56
C ARG A 220 -30.02 17.34 2.89
N ARG A 221 -30.11 18.28 1.95
CA ARG A 221 -31.33 18.57 1.19
C ARG A 221 -31.86 17.32 0.47
N LEU A 222 -30.99 16.58 -0.20
CA LEU A 222 -31.37 15.35 -0.90
C LEU A 222 -31.80 14.24 0.07
N ALA A 223 -31.15 14.13 1.22
CA ALA A 223 -31.52 13.17 2.26
C ALA A 223 -32.88 13.50 2.89
N GLU A 224 -33.13 14.77 3.22
CA GLU A 224 -34.41 15.26 3.76
C GLU A 224 -35.56 15.08 2.76
N ALA A 225 -35.29 15.23 1.45
CA ALA A 225 -36.24 14.93 0.39
C ALA A 225 -36.51 13.42 0.19
N GLY A 226 -35.85 12.55 0.96
CA GLY A 226 -36.02 11.09 0.89
C GLY A 226 -35.40 10.43 -0.35
N LEU A 227 -34.54 11.14 -1.10
CA LEU A 227 -33.93 10.60 -2.31
C LEU A 227 -33.16 9.29 -2.07
N PRO A 228 -32.35 9.12 -1.00
CA PRO A 228 -31.67 7.84 -0.75
C PRO A 228 -32.63 6.65 -0.65
N GLY A 229 -33.76 6.79 0.07
CA GLY A 229 -34.75 5.74 0.20
C GLY A 229 -35.44 5.39 -1.14
N LYS A 230 -35.66 6.39 -2.00
CA LYS A 230 -36.17 6.17 -3.36
C LYS A 230 -35.15 5.42 -4.23
N LEU A 231 -33.89 5.81 -4.18
CA LEU A 231 -32.80 5.12 -4.90
C LEU A 231 -32.60 3.67 -4.42
N GLU A 232 -32.72 3.42 -3.12
CA GLU A 232 -32.71 2.07 -2.55
C GLU A 232 -33.92 1.25 -3.00
N GLY A 233 -35.09 1.88 -3.17
CA GLY A 233 -36.27 1.28 -3.80
C GLY A 233 -35.99 0.83 -5.24
N LEU A 234 -35.49 1.74 -6.08
CA LEU A 234 -35.10 1.44 -7.46
C LEU A 234 -34.01 0.36 -7.52
N ALA A 235 -33.03 0.39 -6.62
CA ALA A 235 -32.00 -0.64 -6.53
C ALA A 235 -32.59 -2.02 -6.20
N ARG A 236 -33.63 -2.09 -5.35
CA ARG A 236 -34.36 -3.33 -5.07
C ARG A 236 -35.12 -3.83 -6.30
N GLU A 237 -35.76 -2.95 -7.06
CA GLU A 237 -36.41 -3.31 -8.33
C GLU A 237 -35.40 -3.90 -9.33
N VAL A 238 -34.24 -3.24 -9.48
CA VAL A 238 -33.17 -3.76 -10.34
C VAL A 238 -32.65 -5.11 -9.83
N LYS A 239 -32.43 -5.26 -8.51
CA LYS A 239 -32.01 -6.54 -7.91
C LYS A 239 -33.03 -7.66 -8.14
N ALA A 240 -34.33 -7.36 -8.07
CA ALA A 240 -35.38 -8.33 -8.38
C ALA A 240 -35.34 -8.76 -9.86
N ALA A 241 -35.18 -7.82 -10.79
CA ALA A 241 -35.02 -8.13 -12.21
C ALA A 241 -33.77 -9.01 -12.49
N LEU A 242 -32.66 -8.73 -11.80
CA LEU A 242 -31.41 -9.51 -11.88
C LEU A 242 -31.52 -10.90 -11.25
N ALA A 243 -32.43 -11.10 -10.30
CA ALA A 243 -32.64 -12.40 -9.65
C ALA A 243 -33.29 -13.43 -10.59
N GLU A 244 -34.07 -12.96 -11.56
CA GLU A 244 -34.82 -13.80 -12.49
C GLU A 244 -34.21 -13.87 -13.89
N ARG A 245 -33.35 -12.90 -14.25
CA ARG A 245 -32.87 -12.70 -15.62
C ARG A 245 -31.38 -12.39 -15.67
N ILE A 246 -30.73 -12.87 -16.73
CA ILE A 246 -29.42 -12.38 -17.13
C ILE A 246 -29.62 -11.11 -17.94
N CYS A 247 -29.13 -10.01 -17.38
CA CYS A 247 -29.19 -8.68 -17.99
C CYS A 247 -27.83 -8.25 -18.54
N LEU A 248 -27.84 -7.23 -19.40
CA LEU A 248 -26.62 -6.61 -19.92
C LEU A 248 -25.80 -5.95 -18.78
N PRO A 249 -24.46 -5.82 -18.93
CA PRO A 249 -23.57 -5.18 -17.95
C PRO A 249 -24.00 -3.76 -17.54
N GLU A 250 -24.71 -3.05 -18.40
CA GLU A 250 -25.31 -1.74 -18.14
C GLU A 250 -26.27 -1.77 -16.94
N VAL A 251 -27.04 -2.86 -16.77
CA VAL A 251 -27.99 -3.00 -15.64
C VAL A 251 -27.26 -3.15 -14.32
N TYR A 252 -26.17 -3.91 -14.31
CA TYR A 252 -25.29 -4.07 -13.13
C TYR A 252 -24.56 -2.78 -12.77
N ARG A 253 -24.04 -2.07 -13.78
CA ARG A 253 -23.43 -0.74 -13.59
C ARG A 253 -24.44 0.24 -13.03
N TRP A 254 -25.68 0.22 -13.51
CA TRP A 254 -26.74 1.07 -13.00
C TRP A 254 -27.09 0.76 -11.55
N LEU A 255 -27.20 -0.51 -11.18
CA LEU A 255 -27.39 -0.92 -9.78
C LEU A 255 -26.28 -0.34 -8.87
N LYS A 256 -25.02 -0.43 -9.31
CA LYS A 256 -23.89 0.14 -8.58
C LYS A 256 -23.99 1.66 -8.46
N VAL A 257 -24.45 2.35 -9.51
CA VAL A 257 -24.71 3.79 -9.47
C VAL A 257 -25.77 4.11 -8.43
N LEU A 258 -26.92 3.43 -8.44
CA LEU A 258 -28.00 3.65 -7.47
C LEU A 258 -27.51 3.46 -6.03
N ASP A 259 -26.86 2.33 -5.73
CA ASP A 259 -26.34 2.03 -4.39
C ASP A 259 -25.26 3.05 -3.96
N SER A 260 -24.37 3.45 -4.87
CA SER A 260 -23.27 4.38 -4.57
C SER A 260 -23.75 5.82 -4.38
N VAL A 261 -24.71 6.28 -5.19
CA VAL A 261 -25.32 7.60 -5.06
C VAL A 261 -26.11 7.67 -3.76
N ALA A 262 -26.96 6.67 -3.46
CA ALA A 262 -27.72 6.61 -2.20
C ALA A 262 -26.81 6.68 -0.97
N SER A 263 -25.77 5.82 -0.94
CA SER A 263 -24.81 5.82 0.17
C SER A 263 -24.00 7.11 0.25
N GLY A 264 -23.63 7.69 -0.89
CA GLY A 264 -22.86 8.94 -0.94
C GLY A 264 -23.66 10.14 -0.41
N ILE A 265 -24.94 10.23 -0.75
CA ILE A 265 -25.86 11.25 -0.19
C ILE A 265 -25.96 11.09 1.32
N GLN A 266 -26.22 9.87 1.82
CA GLN A 266 -26.33 9.59 3.26
C GLN A 266 -25.05 9.93 4.03
N LYS A 267 -23.87 9.71 3.43
CA LYS A 267 -22.57 10.02 4.03
C LYS A 267 -22.16 11.49 3.91
N GLY A 268 -22.94 12.32 3.20
CA GLY A 268 -22.56 13.71 2.97
C GLY A 268 -21.38 13.88 2.02
N SER A 269 -21.17 12.94 1.09
CA SER A 269 -19.99 12.89 0.23
C SER A 269 -20.19 13.47 -1.17
N ILE A 270 -21.20 14.33 -1.35
CA ILE A 270 -21.35 15.10 -2.57
C ILE A 270 -20.29 16.19 -2.58
N ARG A 271 -19.69 16.46 -3.73
CA ARG A 271 -18.72 17.54 -3.91
C ARG A 271 -18.96 18.28 -5.22
N TRP A 272 -18.56 19.54 -5.26
CA TRP A 272 -18.48 20.30 -6.50
C TRP A 272 -17.17 19.97 -7.23
N GLN A 273 -17.23 19.61 -8.50
CA GLN A 273 -16.05 19.30 -9.30
C GLN A 273 -16.19 19.84 -10.72
N GLY A 274 -15.28 20.73 -11.12
CA GLY A 274 -15.40 21.47 -12.38
C GLY A 274 -16.59 22.41 -12.32
N SER A 275 -17.65 22.07 -13.06
CA SER A 275 -18.88 22.86 -13.16
C SER A 275 -20.13 22.08 -12.75
N GLY A 276 -20.00 21.04 -11.91
CA GLY A 276 -21.13 20.22 -11.53
C GLY A 276 -20.94 19.41 -10.25
N TRP A 277 -22.07 18.86 -9.78
CA TRP A 277 -22.14 18.04 -8.58
C TRP A 277 -21.72 16.60 -8.87
N VAL A 278 -20.84 16.04 -8.05
CA VAL A 278 -20.37 14.66 -8.19
C VAL A 278 -20.53 13.90 -6.88
N VAL A 279 -21.02 12.67 -6.96
CA VAL A 279 -21.14 11.74 -5.84
C VAL A 279 -20.69 10.35 -6.27
N ALA A 280 -19.71 9.76 -5.57
CA ALA A 280 -19.14 8.45 -5.91
C ALA A 280 -18.74 8.29 -7.40
N SER A 281 -18.13 9.34 -7.98
CA SER A 281 -17.75 9.45 -9.40
C SER A 281 -18.91 9.52 -10.39
N PHE A 282 -20.15 9.67 -9.92
CA PHE A 282 -21.33 9.93 -10.74
C PHE A 282 -21.64 11.44 -10.74
N SER A 283 -21.75 12.05 -11.92
CA SER A 283 -22.16 13.44 -12.07
C SER A 283 -23.67 13.56 -11.95
N LEU A 284 -24.15 14.29 -10.95
CA LEU A 284 -25.56 14.56 -10.77
C LEU A 284 -26.02 15.58 -11.83
N PRO A 285 -27.11 15.31 -12.56
CA PRO A 285 -27.60 16.20 -13.61
C PRO A 285 -28.28 17.46 -13.07
N SER A 286 -28.63 17.51 -11.78
CA SER A 286 -29.27 18.65 -11.13
C SER A 286 -29.06 18.60 -9.62
N ALA A 287 -29.22 19.76 -8.95
CA ALA A 287 -29.33 19.86 -7.50
C ALA A 287 -30.79 19.76 -6.99
N ASP A 288 -31.77 19.77 -7.88
CA ASP A 288 -33.20 19.68 -7.53
C ASP A 288 -33.59 18.21 -7.21
N PRO A 289 -34.05 17.92 -5.97
CA PRO A 289 -34.49 16.58 -5.60
C PRO A 289 -35.58 16.02 -6.52
N THR A 290 -36.54 16.85 -6.96
CA THR A 290 -37.69 16.39 -7.78
C THR A 290 -37.20 15.90 -9.13
N TYR A 291 -36.40 16.72 -9.82
CA TYR A 291 -35.76 16.34 -11.07
C TYR A 291 -34.90 15.08 -10.93
N LEU A 292 -34.12 14.95 -9.85
CA LEU A 292 -33.28 13.77 -9.64
C LEU A 292 -34.11 12.50 -9.50
N VAL A 293 -35.21 12.53 -8.77
CA VAL A 293 -36.12 11.38 -8.67
C VAL A 293 -36.62 10.96 -10.05
N GLU A 294 -37.18 11.90 -10.83
CA GLU A 294 -37.68 11.62 -12.17
C GLU A 294 -36.59 11.07 -13.09
N TYR A 295 -35.38 11.65 -13.00
CA TYR A 295 -34.21 11.20 -13.76
C TYR A 295 -33.87 9.74 -13.43
N PHE A 296 -33.74 9.39 -12.15
CA PHE A 296 -33.36 8.04 -11.72
C PHE A 296 -34.48 7.02 -12.03
N GLU A 297 -35.74 7.38 -11.87
CA GLU A 297 -36.88 6.53 -12.24
C GLU A 297 -36.93 6.27 -13.74
N ARG A 298 -36.86 7.32 -14.57
CA ARG A 298 -36.85 7.20 -16.03
C ARG A 298 -35.66 6.36 -16.49
N ARG A 299 -34.46 6.63 -15.97
CA ARG A 299 -33.26 5.90 -16.35
C ARG A 299 -33.31 4.44 -15.91
N THR A 300 -33.90 4.14 -14.75
CA THR A 300 -34.12 2.76 -14.30
C THR A 300 -35.06 2.01 -15.23
N LYS A 301 -36.17 2.64 -15.66
CA LYS A 301 -37.09 2.03 -16.65
C LYS A 301 -36.39 1.76 -17.99
N GLU A 302 -35.62 2.71 -18.50
CA GLU A 302 -34.82 2.53 -19.72
C GLU A 302 -33.83 1.35 -19.58
N VAL A 303 -33.09 1.30 -18.47
CA VAL A 303 -32.11 0.24 -18.21
C VAL A 303 -32.78 -1.14 -18.07
N LEU A 304 -33.93 -1.22 -17.41
CA LEU A 304 -34.68 -2.47 -17.26
C LEU A 304 -35.38 -2.92 -18.55
N SER A 305 -35.61 -2.00 -19.50
CA SER A 305 -36.14 -2.33 -20.83
C SER A 305 -35.11 -2.96 -21.77
N LEU A 306 -33.82 -2.97 -21.39
CA LEU A 306 -32.76 -3.58 -22.18
C LEU A 306 -32.98 -5.09 -22.37
N PRO A 307 -32.50 -5.67 -23.49
CA PRO A 307 -32.60 -7.10 -23.73
C PRO A 307 -32.06 -7.92 -22.56
N SER A 308 -32.83 -8.91 -22.10
CA SER A 308 -32.47 -9.79 -21.00
C SER A 308 -33.06 -11.17 -21.17
N THR A 309 -32.31 -12.19 -20.77
CA THR A 309 -32.66 -13.60 -20.96
C THR A 309 -33.10 -14.20 -19.62
N PRO A 310 -34.29 -14.81 -19.52
CA PRO A 310 -34.71 -15.50 -18.31
C PRO A 310 -33.72 -16.59 -17.89
N LEU A 311 -33.37 -16.65 -16.61
CA LEU A 311 -32.44 -17.65 -16.07
C LEU A 311 -32.93 -19.09 -16.28
N GLU A 312 -34.23 -19.30 -16.25
CA GLU A 312 -34.83 -20.63 -16.52
C GLU A 312 -34.59 -21.07 -17.97
N GLY A 313 -34.79 -20.19 -18.94
CA GLY A 313 -34.51 -20.50 -20.35
C GLY A 313 -33.04 -20.84 -20.58
N LEU A 314 -32.15 -20.18 -19.86
CA LEU A 314 -30.72 -20.48 -19.87
C LEU A 314 -30.38 -21.83 -19.27
N ARG A 315 -30.94 -22.16 -18.10
CA ARG A 315 -30.78 -23.48 -17.49
C ARG A 315 -31.26 -24.59 -18.43
N GLU A 316 -32.35 -24.34 -19.14
CA GLU A 316 -32.86 -25.27 -20.14
C GLU A 316 -31.90 -25.43 -21.34
N VAL A 317 -31.28 -24.35 -21.82
CA VAL A 317 -30.24 -24.43 -22.86
C VAL A 317 -29.04 -25.24 -22.38
N LEU A 318 -28.56 -25.00 -21.16
CA LEU A 318 -27.44 -25.77 -20.57
C LEU A 318 -27.80 -27.25 -20.43
N ARG A 319 -29.00 -27.55 -19.93
CA ARG A 319 -29.52 -28.90 -19.76
C ARG A 319 -29.62 -29.64 -21.09
N ARG A 320 -30.24 -29.03 -22.10
CA ARG A 320 -30.35 -29.60 -23.46
C ARG A 320 -28.98 -29.85 -24.08
N PHE A 321 -28.05 -28.92 -23.92
CA PHE A 321 -26.69 -29.08 -24.41
C PHE A 321 -25.98 -30.25 -23.70
N TRP A 322 -26.10 -30.34 -22.38
CA TRP A 322 -25.53 -31.43 -21.59
C TRP A 322 -26.09 -32.79 -22.02
N GLU A 323 -27.41 -32.91 -22.15
CA GLU A 323 -28.10 -34.13 -22.57
C GLU A 323 -27.78 -34.53 -24.02
N GLY A 324 -27.63 -33.54 -24.92
CA GLY A 324 -27.39 -33.79 -26.34
C GLY A 324 -25.94 -34.16 -26.69
N SER A 325 -24.97 -33.39 -26.20
CA SER A 325 -23.55 -33.54 -26.59
C SER A 325 -22.58 -33.46 -25.43
N GLY A 326 -22.87 -32.64 -24.41
CA GLY A 326 -21.95 -32.37 -23.30
C GLY A 326 -21.56 -33.63 -22.53
N ARG A 327 -22.54 -34.49 -22.21
CA ARG A 327 -22.34 -35.73 -21.48
C ARG A 327 -21.37 -36.69 -22.17
N LYS A 328 -21.50 -36.86 -23.49
CA LYS A 328 -20.64 -37.78 -24.26
C LYS A 328 -19.19 -37.33 -24.26
N VAL A 329 -18.93 -36.03 -24.37
CA VAL A 329 -17.55 -35.49 -24.33
C VAL A 329 -16.97 -35.60 -22.92
N TRP A 330 -17.78 -35.38 -21.89
CA TRP A 330 -17.37 -35.59 -20.51
C TRP A 330 -17.02 -37.07 -20.22
N GLU A 331 -17.87 -38.01 -20.63
CA GLU A 331 -17.63 -39.46 -20.49
C GLU A 331 -16.31 -39.87 -21.18
N LYS A 332 -15.99 -39.30 -22.35
CA LYS A 332 -14.69 -39.50 -23.01
C LYS A 332 -13.52 -38.98 -22.16
N ALA A 333 -13.66 -37.80 -21.57
CA ALA A 333 -12.61 -37.23 -20.71
C ALA A 333 -12.42 -38.02 -19.41
N GLU A 334 -13.50 -38.50 -18.79
CA GLU A 334 -13.44 -39.39 -17.64
C GLU A 334 -12.79 -40.72 -17.97
N ALA A 335 -13.14 -41.34 -19.11
CA ALA A 335 -12.53 -42.58 -19.56
C ALA A 335 -11.02 -42.39 -19.80
N LEU A 336 -10.64 -41.33 -20.53
CA LEU A 336 -9.24 -41.00 -20.79
C LEU A 336 -8.48 -40.76 -19.49
N HIS A 337 -9.01 -39.93 -18.57
CA HIS A 337 -8.39 -39.67 -17.28
C HIS A 337 -8.29 -40.95 -16.43
N SER A 338 -9.33 -41.78 -16.39
CA SER A 338 -9.34 -43.02 -15.60
C SER A 338 -8.27 -44.00 -16.05
N ALA A 339 -8.04 -44.09 -17.38
CA ALA A 339 -6.99 -44.91 -17.98
C ALA A 339 -5.56 -44.40 -17.71
N LEU A 340 -5.38 -43.17 -17.22
CA LEU A 340 -4.05 -42.65 -16.86
C LEU A 340 -3.53 -43.29 -15.57
N SER A 341 -2.21 -43.50 -15.51
CA SER A 341 -1.54 -43.91 -14.28
C SER A 341 -1.62 -42.81 -13.20
N PRO A 342 -1.48 -43.16 -11.89
CA PRO A 342 -1.52 -42.19 -10.81
C PRO A 342 -0.52 -41.03 -10.97
N ILE A 343 0.64 -41.30 -11.57
CA ILE A 343 1.70 -40.30 -11.78
C ILE A 343 1.29 -39.31 -12.88
N MET A 344 0.75 -39.81 -13.99
CA MET A 344 0.22 -38.97 -15.07
C MET A 344 -0.90 -38.06 -14.58
N LYS A 345 -1.78 -38.56 -13.70
CA LYS A 345 -2.82 -37.76 -13.03
C LYS A 345 -2.26 -36.66 -12.12
N ALA A 346 -1.08 -36.88 -11.55
CA ALA A 346 -0.44 -35.92 -10.64
C ALA A 346 0.29 -34.78 -11.37
N LEU A 347 0.56 -34.91 -12.67
CA LEU A 347 1.22 -33.87 -13.46
C LEU A 347 0.40 -32.57 -13.44
N PRO A 348 1.00 -31.40 -13.12
CA PRO A 348 0.25 -30.15 -12.93
C PRO A 348 -0.63 -29.76 -14.12
N GLU A 349 -0.14 -29.94 -15.35
CA GLU A 349 -0.87 -29.57 -16.57
C GLU A 349 -2.05 -30.50 -16.86
N VAL A 350 -1.86 -31.80 -16.68
CA VAL A 350 -2.90 -32.83 -16.83
C VAL A 350 -3.98 -32.61 -15.77
N ARG A 351 -3.58 -32.48 -14.50
CA ARG A 351 -4.46 -32.23 -13.36
C ARG A 351 -5.26 -30.94 -13.55
N ARG A 352 -4.60 -29.82 -13.87
CA ARG A 352 -5.27 -28.52 -14.04
C ARG A 352 -6.25 -28.53 -15.20
N SER A 353 -5.88 -29.14 -16.32
CA SER A 353 -6.75 -29.24 -17.50
C SER A 353 -7.96 -30.11 -17.22
N TYR A 354 -7.78 -31.26 -16.57
CA TYR A 354 -8.87 -32.13 -16.15
C TYR A 354 -9.78 -31.46 -15.11
N GLU A 355 -9.24 -30.82 -14.08
CA GLU A 355 -10.03 -30.10 -13.05
C GLU A 355 -10.86 -28.97 -13.67
N ASN A 356 -10.31 -28.22 -14.63
CA ASN A 356 -11.05 -27.18 -15.34
C ASN A 356 -12.22 -27.75 -16.15
N MET A 357 -11.95 -28.83 -16.90
CA MET A 357 -12.99 -29.52 -17.67
C MET A 357 -14.07 -30.09 -16.76
N ARG A 358 -13.67 -30.71 -15.63
CA ARG A 358 -14.56 -31.25 -14.62
C ARG A 358 -15.49 -30.19 -14.05
N ARG A 359 -14.95 -29.05 -13.61
CA ARG A 359 -15.77 -27.95 -13.06
C ARG A 359 -16.76 -27.40 -14.09
N PHE A 360 -16.35 -27.34 -15.36
CA PHE A 360 -17.25 -26.93 -16.44
C PHE A 360 -18.37 -27.95 -16.67
N ALA A 361 -18.04 -29.25 -16.70
CA ALA A 361 -19.00 -30.33 -16.86
C ALA A 361 -19.98 -30.42 -15.68
N GLU A 362 -19.50 -30.35 -14.44
CA GLU A 362 -20.35 -30.29 -13.23
C GLU A 362 -21.26 -29.07 -13.23
N ALA A 363 -20.77 -27.91 -13.67
CA ALA A 363 -21.61 -26.73 -13.78
C ALA A 363 -22.66 -26.85 -14.88
N LEU A 364 -22.33 -27.49 -16.01
CA LEU A 364 -23.29 -27.78 -17.08
C LEU A 364 -24.37 -28.77 -16.65
N SER A 365 -23.97 -29.88 -16.02
CA SER A 365 -24.89 -30.95 -15.62
C SER A 365 -25.90 -30.49 -14.58
N GLU A 366 -25.48 -29.62 -13.66
CA GLU A 366 -26.33 -29.04 -12.62
C GLU A 366 -27.04 -27.75 -13.07
N GLY A 367 -26.78 -27.26 -14.30
CA GLY A 367 -27.29 -25.97 -14.78
C GLY A 367 -26.82 -24.78 -13.93
N ARG A 368 -25.66 -24.88 -13.29
CA ARG A 368 -25.09 -23.83 -12.44
C ARG A 368 -24.47 -22.72 -13.27
N ILE A 369 -25.06 -21.54 -13.17
CA ILE A 369 -24.54 -20.29 -13.73
C ILE A 369 -24.18 -19.38 -12.56
N ARG A 370 -22.95 -18.85 -12.57
CA ARG A 370 -22.52 -17.82 -11.65
C ARG A 370 -22.48 -16.48 -12.37
N VAL A 371 -23.23 -15.50 -11.90
CA VAL A 371 -23.19 -14.14 -12.41
C VAL A 371 -22.42 -13.26 -11.44
N THR A 372 -21.49 -12.46 -11.96
CA THR A 372 -20.70 -11.50 -11.16
C THR A 372 -21.47 -10.20 -10.94
N GLY A 373 -20.99 -9.38 -10.00
CA GLY A 373 -21.52 -8.03 -9.79
C GLY A 373 -21.36 -7.06 -10.98
N GLU A 374 -20.63 -7.46 -12.03
CA GLU A 374 -20.47 -6.70 -13.28
C GLU A 374 -21.33 -7.26 -14.43
N GLY A 375 -22.14 -8.28 -14.17
CA GLY A 375 -22.99 -8.95 -15.17
C GLY A 375 -22.28 -9.98 -16.02
N GLN A 376 -21.02 -10.28 -15.75
CA GLN A 376 -20.32 -11.38 -16.42
C GLN A 376 -20.85 -12.71 -15.90
N CYS A 377 -21.14 -13.62 -16.82
CA CYS A 377 -21.72 -14.91 -16.50
C CYS A 377 -20.72 -16.03 -16.72
N PHE A 378 -20.71 -16.99 -15.80
CA PHE A 378 -19.76 -18.09 -15.77
C PHE A 378 -20.46 -19.43 -15.64
N VAL A 379 -19.97 -20.42 -16.39
CA VAL A 379 -20.23 -21.85 -16.16
C VAL A 379 -18.89 -22.48 -15.80
N GLY A 380 -18.79 -23.03 -14.59
CA GLY A 380 -17.49 -23.39 -14.01
C GLY A 380 -16.56 -22.17 -13.92
N ASN A 381 -15.43 -22.24 -14.61
CA ASN A 381 -14.45 -21.13 -14.69
C ASN A 381 -14.56 -20.31 -15.99
N GLU A 382 -15.48 -20.66 -16.89
CA GLU A 382 -15.54 -20.09 -18.24
C GLU A 382 -16.56 -18.97 -18.34
N CYS A 383 -16.11 -17.79 -18.80
CA CYS A 383 -16.99 -16.66 -19.02
C CYS A 383 -17.76 -16.83 -20.33
N LEU A 384 -19.08 -16.82 -20.26
CA LEU A 384 -19.97 -16.91 -21.41
C LEU A 384 -20.37 -15.51 -21.86
N LYS A 385 -20.02 -15.18 -23.11
CA LYS A 385 -20.49 -13.96 -23.78
C LYS A 385 -21.82 -14.18 -24.51
N GLN A 386 -22.07 -15.42 -24.93
CA GLN A 386 -23.25 -15.87 -25.63
C GLN A 386 -23.69 -17.21 -25.06
N PHE A 387 -25.00 -17.40 -24.96
CA PHE A 387 -25.60 -18.58 -24.37
C PHE A 387 -26.35 -19.38 -25.41
N ASP A 388 -25.58 -20.01 -26.28
CA ASP A 388 -26.07 -20.87 -27.34
C ASP A 388 -25.26 -22.18 -27.35
N GLY A 389 -25.85 -23.23 -27.94
CA GLY A 389 -25.24 -24.55 -27.99
C GLY A 389 -23.90 -24.59 -28.74
N GLN A 390 -23.65 -23.70 -29.71
CA GLN A 390 -22.39 -23.67 -30.46
C GLN A 390 -21.26 -23.08 -29.63
N THR A 391 -21.53 -22.05 -28.84
CA THR A 391 -20.57 -21.45 -27.90
C THR A 391 -20.20 -22.44 -26.81
N LEU A 392 -21.18 -23.16 -26.25
CA LEU A 392 -20.94 -24.22 -25.27
C LEU A 392 -20.13 -25.38 -25.87
N ALA A 393 -20.46 -25.81 -27.11
CA ALA A 393 -19.69 -26.84 -27.83
C ALA A 393 -18.23 -26.42 -27.99
N ARG A 394 -17.98 -25.22 -28.52
CA ARG A 394 -16.61 -24.71 -28.72
C ARG A 394 -15.79 -24.65 -27.43
N ILE A 395 -16.40 -24.24 -26.32
CA ILE A 395 -15.71 -24.20 -25.02
C ILE A 395 -15.38 -25.62 -24.56
N LEU A 396 -16.34 -26.54 -24.63
CA LEU A 396 -16.14 -27.92 -24.22
C LEU A 396 -15.07 -28.63 -25.07
N ASP A 397 -15.11 -28.46 -26.39
CA ASP A 397 -14.12 -29.01 -27.32
C ASP A 397 -12.72 -28.43 -27.07
N ARG A 398 -12.63 -27.13 -26.77
CA ARG A 398 -11.37 -26.47 -26.41
C ARG A 398 -10.80 -27.03 -25.10
N LEU A 399 -11.65 -27.20 -24.08
CA LEU A 399 -11.24 -27.77 -22.79
C LEU A 399 -10.80 -29.22 -22.93
N PHE A 400 -11.55 -30.03 -23.67
CA PHE A 400 -11.19 -31.41 -23.98
C PHE A 400 -9.89 -31.49 -24.77
N SER A 401 -9.74 -30.73 -25.85
CA SER A 401 -8.51 -30.67 -26.65
C SER A 401 -7.29 -30.20 -25.84
N ALA A 402 -7.49 -29.35 -24.82
CA ALA A 402 -6.40 -28.94 -23.93
C ALA A 402 -5.99 -30.10 -23.00
N PHE A 403 -6.96 -30.81 -22.43
CA PHE A 403 -6.70 -32.00 -21.62
C PHE A 403 -6.05 -33.12 -22.44
N GLU A 404 -6.56 -33.42 -23.62
CA GLU A 404 -6.03 -34.45 -24.51
C GLU A 404 -4.59 -34.14 -24.93
N ARG A 405 -4.28 -32.89 -25.31
CA ARG A 405 -2.90 -32.49 -25.62
C ARG A 405 -1.97 -32.62 -24.41
N ALA A 406 -2.43 -32.23 -23.22
CA ALA A 406 -1.65 -32.40 -21.99
C ALA A 406 -1.35 -33.89 -21.73
N VAL A 407 -2.32 -34.78 -21.99
CA VAL A 407 -2.11 -36.23 -21.91
C VAL A 407 -1.13 -36.72 -22.98
N GLN A 408 -1.38 -36.43 -24.25
CA GLN A 408 -0.57 -36.91 -25.38
C GLN A 408 0.88 -36.45 -25.31
N GLN A 409 1.11 -35.18 -24.97
CA GLN A 409 2.46 -34.64 -24.79
C GLN A 409 3.22 -35.41 -23.73
N ASN A 410 2.55 -35.85 -22.66
CA ASN A 410 3.19 -36.59 -21.57
C ASN A 410 3.26 -38.12 -21.84
N MET A 411 2.35 -38.69 -22.64
CA MET A 411 2.39 -40.10 -23.07
C MET A 411 3.41 -40.36 -24.19
N ALA A 412 3.63 -39.41 -25.11
CA ALA A 412 4.57 -39.55 -26.23
C ALA A 412 6.03 -39.74 -25.79
N PHE A 413 6.33 -39.56 -24.51
CA PHE A 413 7.64 -39.82 -23.93
C PHE A 413 7.85 -41.27 -23.43
N GLY A 414 6.90 -42.18 -23.63
CA GLY A 414 7.10 -43.63 -23.42
C GLY A 414 7.38 -44.03 -21.98
N LEU A 415 6.93 -43.24 -21.02
CA LEU A 415 7.26 -43.40 -19.60
C LEU A 415 6.51 -44.59 -18.98
N SER A 416 7.24 -45.64 -18.61
CA SER A 416 6.74 -46.69 -17.71
C SER A 416 6.75 -46.17 -16.26
N ASP A 417 5.79 -46.61 -15.43
CA ASP A 417 5.62 -46.12 -14.04
C ASP A 417 6.88 -46.28 -13.16
N GLU A 418 7.81 -47.15 -13.55
CA GLU A 418 9.08 -47.42 -12.86
C GLU A 418 10.21 -46.43 -13.19
N GLN A 419 10.17 -45.79 -14.36
CA GLN A 419 11.24 -44.90 -14.84
C GLN A 419 11.00 -43.42 -14.46
N VAL A 420 9.76 -43.07 -14.13
CA VAL A 420 9.33 -41.67 -13.94
C VAL A 420 10.00 -40.94 -12.77
N PRO A 421 10.25 -41.55 -11.58
CA PRO A 421 10.96 -40.86 -10.50
C PRO A 421 12.39 -40.48 -10.89
N ALA A 422 13.10 -41.39 -11.55
CA ALA A 422 14.47 -41.18 -12.02
C ALA A 422 14.53 -40.17 -13.17
N GLU A 423 13.54 -40.15 -14.06
CA GLU A 423 13.47 -39.22 -15.18
C GLU A 423 12.95 -37.82 -14.83
N ILE A 424 12.07 -37.66 -13.84
CA ILE A 424 11.74 -36.35 -13.27
C ILE A 424 13.01 -35.75 -12.64
N LEU A 425 13.76 -36.53 -11.87
CA LEU A 425 15.06 -36.12 -11.34
C LEU A 425 16.08 -35.83 -12.46
N ASN A 426 16.19 -36.66 -13.51
CA ASN A 426 17.14 -36.47 -14.61
C ASN A 426 16.74 -35.39 -15.63
N ARG A 427 15.46 -35.03 -15.76
CA ARG A 427 15.02 -33.86 -16.56
C ARG A 427 15.27 -32.54 -15.82
N LEU A 428 15.27 -32.57 -14.50
CA LEU A 428 15.41 -31.38 -13.66
C LEU A 428 16.84 -31.15 -13.17
N LEU A 429 17.74 -32.12 -13.37
CA LEU A 429 19.16 -32.07 -13.02
C LEU A 429 20.03 -32.33 -14.26
N PRO A 430 21.10 -31.55 -14.52
CA PRO A 430 22.02 -31.84 -15.61
C PRO A 430 22.75 -33.18 -15.37
N ALA A 431 23.06 -33.87 -16.47
CA ALA A 431 23.96 -35.03 -16.45
C ALA A 431 25.33 -34.63 -15.86
N PRO A 432 25.99 -35.50 -15.07
CA PRO A 432 27.29 -35.18 -14.49
C PRO A 432 28.31 -34.88 -15.61
N GLY A 433 28.88 -33.68 -15.59
CA GLY A 433 30.01 -33.30 -16.44
C GLY A 433 29.76 -32.33 -17.62
N GLN A 434 28.54 -31.87 -17.89
CA GLN A 434 28.32 -30.85 -18.94
C GLN A 434 28.49 -29.41 -18.43
N LYS A 435 29.52 -28.69 -18.92
CA LYS A 435 29.71 -27.25 -18.68
C LYS A 435 29.20 -26.42 -19.86
N GLY A 436 28.20 -25.57 -19.60
CA GLY A 436 27.73 -24.53 -20.53
C GLY A 436 26.22 -24.25 -20.43
N GLY A 437 25.85 -23.06 -19.94
CA GLY A 437 24.51 -22.48 -19.99
C GLY A 437 23.57 -22.81 -18.82
N GLU A 438 23.26 -21.80 -17.99
CA GLU A 438 22.10 -21.64 -17.06
C GLU A 438 21.41 -22.88 -16.41
N LYS A 439 22.09 -23.99 -16.14
CA LYS A 439 21.48 -25.17 -15.49
C LYS A 439 21.61 -25.16 -13.96
N LEU A 440 20.65 -25.78 -13.27
CA LEU A 440 20.64 -25.94 -11.81
C LEU A 440 21.75 -26.93 -11.41
N ASP A 441 22.61 -26.58 -10.46
CA ASP A 441 23.62 -27.52 -9.96
C ASP A 441 22.93 -28.68 -9.22
N ARG A 442 23.20 -29.90 -9.68
CA ARG A 442 22.56 -31.12 -9.19
C ARG A 442 22.75 -31.31 -7.70
N GLU A 443 23.93 -30.99 -7.18
CA GLU A 443 24.23 -31.15 -5.76
C GLU A 443 23.43 -30.16 -4.92
N VAL A 444 23.28 -28.93 -5.40
CA VAL A 444 22.49 -27.90 -4.71
C VAL A 444 21.02 -28.31 -4.65
N VAL A 445 20.45 -28.82 -5.74
CA VAL A 445 19.05 -29.27 -5.76
C VAL A 445 18.83 -30.43 -4.81
N LEU A 446 19.68 -31.46 -4.85
CA LEU A 446 19.57 -32.60 -3.93
C LEU A 446 19.69 -32.16 -2.48
N GLU A 447 20.58 -31.22 -2.18
CA GLU A 447 20.73 -30.72 -0.82
C GLU A 447 19.52 -29.88 -0.36
N VAL A 448 18.92 -29.09 -1.25
CA VAL A 448 17.65 -28.39 -0.95
C VAL A 448 16.55 -29.41 -0.65
N LEU A 449 16.43 -30.46 -1.45
CA LEU A 449 15.42 -31.51 -1.23
C LEU A 449 15.65 -32.24 0.10
N ARG A 450 16.90 -32.64 0.41
CA ARG A 450 17.26 -33.24 1.70
C ARG A 450 16.95 -32.32 2.89
N LEU A 451 17.29 -31.04 2.76
CA LEU A 451 17.06 -30.06 3.81
C LEU A 451 15.55 -29.87 4.08
N LEU A 452 14.73 -29.85 3.03
CA LEU A 452 13.27 -29.72 3.14
C LEU A 452 12.61 -31.01 3.64
N ALA A 453 13.14 -32.18 3.27
CA ALA A 453 12.70 -33.48 3.81
C ALA A 453 12.99 -33.58 5.32
N ALA A 454 14.19 -33.16 5.75
CA ALA A 454 14.57 -33.18 7.17
C ALA A 454 13.79 -32.15 8.01
N ARG A 455 13.34 -31.04 7.41
CA ARG A 455 12.67 -29.92 8.10
C ARG A 455 11.45 -29.41 7.31
N PRO A 456 10.37 -30.22 7.20
CA PRO A 456 9.22 -29.88 6.37
C PRO A 456 8.49 -28.63 6.91
N LYS A 457 8.13 -27.70 6.01
CA LYS A 457 7.32 -26.49 6.30
C LYS A 457 7.95 -25.52 7.33
N LYS A 458 9.27 -25.54 7.52
CA LYS A 458 9.96 -24.65 8.49
C LYS A 458 10.74 -23.49 7.85
N MET A 459 11.04 -23.56 6.56
CA MET A 459 11.95 -22.64 5.87
C MET A 459 11.33 -22.07 4.61
N GLY A 460 11.47 -20.75 4.38
CA GLY A 460 11.20 -20.13 3.09
C GLY A 460 12.46 -20.11 2.20
N ALA A 461 12.33 -19.73 0.93
CA ALA A 461 13.44 -19.75 -0.04
C ALA A 461 14.70 -19.00 0.43
N THR A 462 14.52 -17.80 0.99
CA THR A 462 15.62 -17.00 1.54
C THR A 462 16.31 -17.64 2.73
N THR A 463 15.56 -18.43 3.52
CA THR A 463 16.08 -19.12 4.71
C THR A 463 16.84 -20.38 4.31
N VAL A 464 16.31 -21.16 3.35
CA VAL A 464 17.03 -22.30 2.75
C VAL A 464 18.37 -21.83 2.17
N ALA A 465 18.34 -20.78 1.35
CA ALA A 465 19.56 -20.22 0.75
C ALA A 465 20.54 -19.69 1.80
N ALA A 466 20.06 -19.05 2.87
CA ALA A 466 20.90 -18.56 3.96
C ALA A 466 21.62 -19.70 4.70
N VAL A 467 20.94 -20.84 4.92
CA VAL A 467 21.53 -22.03 5.53
C VAL A 467 22.64 -22.59 4.64
N LEU A 468 22.33 -22.83 3.37
CA LEU A 468 23.28 -23.39 2.41
C LEU A 468 24.51 -22.50 2.18
N ALA A 469 24.33 -21.17 2.20
CA ALA A 469 25.40 -20.18 2.09
C ALA A 469 26.23 -20.01 3.38
N GLY A 470 25.80 -20.59 4.51
CA GLY A 470 26.48 -20.43 5.80
C GLY A 470 26.32 -19.03 6.41
N SER A 471 25.16 -18.40 6.16
CA SER A 471 24.86 -17.04 6.63
C SER A 471 24.74 -17.00 8.16
N ARG A 472 25.36 -15.99 8.78
CA ARG A 472 25.28 -15.71 10.23
C ARG A 472 24.07 -14.84 10.59
N ALA A 473 23.05 -14.77 9.74
CA ALA A 473 21.85 -14.02 10.05
C ALA A 473 21.19 -14.57 11.32
N LYS A 474 20.75 -13.67 12.21
CA LYS A 474 20.17 -14.03 13.52
C LYS A 474 19.05 -15.08 13.43
N LYS A 475 18.22 -15.02 12.38
CA LYS A 475 17.14 -15.99 12.12
C LYS A 475 17.63 -17.44 11.90
N VAL A 476 18.84 -17.62 11.40
CA VAL A 476 19.45 -18.94 11.14
C VAL A 476 19.98 -19.55 12.44
N SER A 477 20.69 -18.75 13.25
CA SER A 477 21.19 -19.17 14.57
C SER A 477 20.07 -19.39 15.59
N ASP A 478 19.10 -18.47 15.67
CA ASP A 478 17.99 -18.55 16.64
C ASP A 478 17.10 -19.79 16.42
N ARG A 479 17.08 -20.33 15.19
CA ARG A 479 16.33 -21.54 14.83
C ARG A 479 17.19 -22.81 14.81
N GLY A 480 18.46 -22.71 15.21
CA GLY A 480 19.41 -23.82 15.24
C GLY A 480 19.74 -24.42 13.86
N PHE A 481 19.50 -23.66 12.78
CA PHE A 481 19.78 -24.14 11.43
C PHE A 481 21.28 -24.09 11.08
N ASP A 482 22.05 -23.33 11.84
CA ASP A 482 23.51 -23.30 11.81
C ASP A 482 24.17 -24.62 12.26
N LYS A 483 23.41 -25.51 12.91
CA LYS A 483 23.86 -26.83 13.36
C LYS A 483 23.54 -27.96 12.38
N LEU A 484 22.89 -27.67 11.25
CA LEU A 484 22.51 -28.69 10.27
C LEU A 484 23.73 -29.10 9.43
N PRO A 485 23.83 -30.37 8.99
CA PRO A 485 24.92 -30.82 8.11
C PRO A 485 25.02 -30.00 6.81
N SER A 486 23.90 -29.48 6.32
CA SER A 486 23.83 -28.65 5.11
C SER A 486 24.26 -27.19 5.34
N PHE A 487 24.54 -26.77 6.58
CA PHE A 487 24.90 -25.39 6.87
C PHE A 487 26.27 -25.03 6.29
N GLY A 488 26.31 -24.00 5.46
CA GLY A 488 27.54 -23.54 4.82
C GLY A 488 28.14 -24.50 3.81
N ARG A 489 27.43 -25.56 3.41
CA ARG A 489 27.90 -26.56 2.42
C ARG A 489 28.35 -25.91 1.10
N PHE A 490 27.73 -24.79 0.75
CA PHE A 490 28.01 -24.05 -0.48
C PHE A 490 28.63 -22.66 -0.22
N LYS A 491 29.17 -22.44 0.98
CA LYS A 491 29.79 -21.17 1.37
C LYS A 491 31.01 -20.89 0.51
N GLY A 492 31.03 -19.73 -0.14
CA GLY A 492 32.11 -19.32 -1.04
C GLY A 492 32.00 -19.90 -2.47
N LEU A 493 31.11 -20.88 -2.69
CA LEU A 493 30.82 -21.44 -4.01
C LEU A 493 29.64 -20.72 -4.67
N TYR A 494 28.63 -20.34 -3.89
CA TYR A 494 27.47 -19.58 -4.35
C TYR A 494 27.15 -18.44 -3.40
N THR A 495 26.71 -17.32 -3.96
CA THR A 495 26.08 -16.25 -3.19
C THR A 495 24.69 -16.69 -2.73
N GLN A 496 24.21 -16.10 -1.63
CA GLN A 496 22.87 -16.37 -1.14
C GLN A 496 21.79 -16.04 -2.19
N GLN A 497 21.99 -14.98 -3.01
CA GLN A 497 21.04 -14.63 -4.07
C GLN A 497 20.99 -15.69 -5.19
N GLU A 498 22.14 -16.26 -5.57
CA GLU A 498 22.18 -17.34 -6.56
C GLU A 498 21.44 -18.58 -6.05
N LEU A 499 21.63 -18.94 -4.78
CA LEU A 499 20.90 -20.04 -4.14
C LEU A 499 19.40 -19.77 -4.03
N VAL A 500 18.98 -18.52 -3.76
CA VAL A 500 17.55 -18.15 -3.81
C VAL A 500 16.98 -18.38 -5.20
N ARG A 501 17.69 -17.95 -6.27
CA ARG A 501 17.24 -18.17 -7.65
C ARG A 501 17.16 -19.66 -8.01
N VAL A 502 18.04 -20.50 -7.46
CA VAL A 502 17.97 -21.96 -7.59
C VAL A 502 16.67 -22.47 -6.96
N VAL A 503 16.38 -22.08 -5.72
CA VAL A 503 15.17 -22.52 -5.00
C VAL A 503 13.89 -22.02 -5.70
N GLU A 504 13.85 -20.77 -6.16
CA GLU A 504 12.72 -20.22 -6.93
C GLU A 504 12.50 -20.96 -8.26
N ARG A 505 13.58 -21.41 -8.91
CA ARG A 505 13.47 -22.27 -10.09
C ARG A 505 12.90 -23.64 -9.73
N MET A 506 13.30 -24.23 -8.60
CA MET A 506 12.72 -25.49 -8.10
C MET A 506 11.22 -25.34 -7.79
N VAL A 507 10.79 -24.18 -7.27
CA VAL A 507 9.37 -23.88 -7.06
C VAL A 507 8.62 -23.77 -8.38
N ARG A 508 9.14 -23.02 -9.35
CA ARG A 508 8.53 -22.92 -10.70
C ARG A 508 8.45 -24.27 -11.42
N ALA A 509 9.43 -25.14 -11.19
CA ALA A 509 9.46 -26.49 -11.75
C ALA A 509 8.55 -27.49 -11.01
N GLY A 510 7.90 -27.09 -9.90
CA GLY A 510 7.01 -27.96 -9.12
C GLY A 510 7.73 -29.01 -8.26
N LEU A 511 9.06 -28.93 -8.15
CA LEU A 511 9.85 -29.81 -7.25
C LEU A 511 9.61 -29.49 -5.78
N VAL A 512 9.34 -28.22 -5.49
CA VAL A 512 9.09 -27.69 -4.16
C VAL A 512 7.83 -26.85 -4.25
N ALA A 513 6.94 -26.98 -3.28
CA ALA A 513 5.74 -26.17 -3.22
C ALA A 513 5.84 -25.13 -2.09
N GLU A 514 5.14 -24.02 -2.27
CA GLU A 514 5.02 -22.97 -1.24
C GLU A 514 3.68 -23.08 -0.52
N THR A 515 3.70 -22.85 0.79
CA THR A 515 2.50 -22.69 1.62
C THR A 515 2.72 -21.58 2.66
N TYR A 516 1.67 -21.20 3.37
CA TYR A 516 1.72 -20.12 4.36
C TYR A 516 1.48 -20.69 5.75
N VAL A 517 2.38 -20.39 6.69
CA VAL A 517 2.31 -20.89 8.08
C VAL A 517 2.36 -19.75 9.08
N GLY A 518 1.53 -19.84 10.12
CA GLY A 518 1.44 -18.87 11.22
C GLY A 518 0.50 -17.69 10.95
N VAL A 519 0.20 -16.92 12.01
CA VAL A 519 -0.76 -15.79 12.00
C VAL A 519 -0.36 -14.68 11.02
N HIS A 520 0.95 -14.54 10.75
CA HIS A 520 1.50 -13.53 9.83
C HIS A 520 1.67 -14.03 8.39
N GLY A 521 1.20 -15.24 8.06
CA GLY A 521 1.28 -15.78 6.69
C GLY A 521 2.71 -15.85 6.18
N LEU A 522 3.61 -16.52 6.90
CA LEU A 522 4.99 -16.68 6.43
C LEU A 522 5.05 -17.75 5.35
N ARG A 523 5.60 -17.40 4.18
CA ARG A 523 5.87 -18.35 3.09
C ARG A 523 6.92 -19.36 3.54
N VAL A 524 6.53 -20.63 3.51
CA VAL A 524 7.42 -21.77 3.77
C VAL A 524 7.33 -22.77 2.63
N LEU A 525 8.44 -23.46 2.41
CA LEU A 525 8.61 -24.48 1.39
C LEU A 525 8.31 -25.85 1.98
N TYR A 526 7.76 -26.73 1.15
CA TYR A 526 7.56 -28.14 1.46
C TYR A 526 7.72 -28.99 0.21
N LEU A 527 8.04 -30.27 0.42
CA LEU A 527 8.08 -31.26 -0.66
C LEU A 527 6.65 -31.75 -0.94
N PRO A 528 6.19 -31.73 -2.20
CA PRO A 528 4.99 -32.47 -2.59
C PRO A 528 5.13 -33.95 -2.21
N ARG A 529 4.03 -34.60 -1.80
CA ARG A 529 4.03 -35.95 -1.22
C ARG A 529 4.62 -37.00 -2.17
N GLU A 530 4.46 -36.77 -3.47
CA GLU A 530 4.94 -37.61 -4.56
C GLU A 530 6.47 -37.49 -4.72
N VAL A 531 7.00 -36.27 -4.61
CA VAL A 531 8.44 -35.99 -4.65
C VAL A 531 9.12 -36.51 -3.39
N GLU A 532 8.49 -36.32 -2.23
CA GLU A 532 8.98 -36.83 -0.95
C GLU A 532 9.06 -38.36 -0.95
N LYS A 533 8.02 -39.06 -1.42
CA LYS A 533 8.05 -40.53 -1.56
C LYS A 533 9.14 -41.00 -2.52
N ALA A 534 9.28 -40.36 -3.69
CA ALA A 534 10.31 -40.68 -4.66
C ALA A 534 11.73 -40.44 -4.12
N LEU A 535 11.93 -39.37 -3.35
CA LEU A 535 13.19 -39.05 -2.70
C LEU A 535 13.51 -40.06 -1.59
N LEU A 536 12.54 -40.41 -0.76
CA LEU A 536 12.73 -41.39 0.32
C LEU A 536 13.01 -42.80 -0.23
N SER A 537 12.33 -43.22 -1.31
CA SER A 537 12.60 -44.51 -1.95
C SER A 537 13.96 -44.59 -2.65
N SER A 538 14.53 -43.45 -3.04
CA SER A 538 15.86 -43.37 -3.66
C SER A 538 16.99 -43.12 -2.64
N LEU A 539 16.68 -42.59 -1.46
CA LEU A 539 17.61 -42.42 -0.34
C LEU A 539 17.66 -43.65 0.59
N SER A 540 16.66 -44.53 0.55
CA SER A 540 16.58 -45.74 1.38
C SER A 540 17.56 -46.87 0.99
N SER A 541 18.51 -46.63 0.09
CA SER A 541 19.67 -47.52 -0.13
C SER A 541 20.89 -47.17 0.72
N GLU A 542 20.84 -46.10 1.53
CA GLU A 542 21.89 -45.76 2.50
C GLU A 542 21.26 -45.67 3.91
N GLU A 543 21.83 -46.44 4.83
CA GLU A 543 21.31 -46.87 6.13
C GLU A 543 20.87 -45.73 7.08
N GLY A 544 19.78 -45.96 7.83
CA GLY A 544 19.66 -45.45 9.21
C GLY A 544 18.39 -44.73 9.66
N THR A 545 17.42 -44.39 8.79
CA THR A 545 16.30 -43.49 9.19
C THR A 545 14.96 -44.17 9.53
N LEU A 546 14.71 -45.40 9.07
CA LEU A 546 13.42 -46.09 9.28
C LEU A 546 13.21 -46.61 10.72
N GLU A 547 14.28 -46.93 11.46
CA GLU A 547 14.14 -47.40 12.86
C GLU A 547 13.77 -46.28 13.84
N VAL A 548 14.10 -45.02 13.53
CA VAL A 548 13.92 -43.88 14.44
C VAL A 548 12.47 -43.40 14.46
N GLU A 549 11.76 -43.40 13.32
CA GLU A 549 10.34 -42.98 13.28
C GLU A 549 9.42 -43.99 13.98
N ASP A 550 9.65 -45.29 13.78
CA ASP A 550 8.82 -46.33 14.38
C ASP A 550 8.97 -46.38 15.92
N ALA A 551 10.19 -46.10 16.42
CA ALA A 551 10.45 -45.93 17.85
C ALA A 551 9.77 -44.67 18.44
N ARG A 552 9.75 -43.55 17.71
CA ARG A 552 9.10 -42.30 18.16
C ARG A 552 7.58 -42.43 18.19
N VAL A 553 6.98 -43.11 17.21
CA VAL A 553 5.54 -43.39 17.20
C VAL A 553 5.16 -44.27 18.40
N LYS A 554 5.91 -45.35 18.67
CA LYS A 554 5.69 -46.22 19.84
C LYS A 554 5.86 -45.48 21.16
N ARG A 555 6.82 -44.55 21.25
CA ARG A 555 7.04 -43.72 22.43
C ARG A 555 5.89 -42.73 22.68
N ALA A 556 5.40 -42.06 21.64
CA ALA A 556 4.24 -41.17 21.75
C ALA A 556 2.98 -41.92 22.17
N ALA A 557 2.73 -43.11 21.61
CA ALA A 557 1.59 -43.94 21.99
C ALA A 557 1.62 -44.32 23.49
N ARG A 558 2.79 -44.69 24.02
CA ARG A 558 2.97 -44.97 25.45
C ARG A 558 2.77 -43.72 26.32
N ALA A 559 3.26 -42.56 25.88
CA ALA A 559 3.08 -41.30 26.61
C ALA A 559 1.59 -40.89 26.69
N ILE A 560 0.80 -41.14 25.64
CA ILE A 560 -0.66 -40.93 25.64
C ILE A 560 -1.34 -41.84 26.67
N GLN A 561 -1.03 -43.14 26.66
CA GLN A 561 -1.62 -44.11 27.59
C GLN A 561 -1.33 -43.80 29.05
N LYS A 562 -0.14 -43.26 29.35
CA LYS A 562 0.27 -42.87 30.71
C LYS A 562 -0.12 -41.45 31.10
N HIS A 563 -0.83 -40.72 30.23
CA HIS A 563 -1.15 -39.30 30.41
C HIS A 563 0.10 -38.43 30.70
N SER A 564 1.24 -38.78 30.11
CA SER A 564 2.52 -38.08 30.26
C SER A 564 2.56 -36.86 29.33
N TRP A 565 1.75 -35.85 29.64
CA TRP A 565 1.55 -34.68 28.78
C TRP A 565 2.83 -33.86 28.55
N GLY A 566 3.77 -33.87 29.50
CA GLY A 566 5.06 -33.18 29.36
C GLY A 566 5.92 -33.79 28.25
N GLU A 567 5.98 -35.12 28.19
CA GLU A 567 6.75 -35.83 27.16
C GLU A 567 6.15 -35.63 25.77
N LEU A 568 4.81 -35.63 25.65
CA LEU A 568 4.14 -35.27 24.39
C LEU A 568 4.39 -33.81 23.99
N ALA A 569 4.45 -32.89 24.95
CA ALA A 569 4.77 -31.50 24.67
C ALA A 569 6.22 -31.32 24.17
N GLU A 570 7.19 -32.04 24.73
CA GLU A 570 8.57 -32.05 24.23
C GLU A 570 8.65 -32.64 22.81
N MET A 571 8.01 -33.78 22.57
CA MET A 571 7.98 -34.39 21.23
C MET A 571 7.28 -33.49 20.19
N ALA A 572 6.23 -32.78 20.60
CA ALA A 572 5.55 -31.80 19.78
C ALA A 572 6.42 -30.56 19.50
N ARG A 573 7.24 -30.10 20.47
CA ARG A 573 8.23 -29.03 20.24
C ARG A 573 9.27 -29.44 19.20
N ASP A 574 9.67 -30.71 19.20
CA ASP A 574 10.56 -31.29 18.20
C ASP A 574 9.89 -31.51 16.83
N GLY A 575 8.64 -31.07 16.67
CA GLY A 575 7.90 -31.07 15.41
C GLY A 575 7.20 -32.38 15.09
N PHE A 576 7.03 -33.28 16.06
CA PHE A 576 6.31 -34.54 15.85
C PHE A 576 4.79 -34.29 15.89
N PHE A 577 4.18 -34.17 14.72
CA PHE A 577 2.76 -33.83 14.55
C PHE A 577 1.79 -34.74 15.35
N PRO A 578 1.98 -36.08 15.41
CA PRO A 578 1.06 -36.94 16.19
C PRO A 578 1.04 -36.59 17.69
N ALA A 579 2.17 -36.17 18.28
CA ALA A 579 2.20 -35.74 19.67
C ALA A 579 1.49 -34.40 19.88
N GLU A 580 1.61 -33.46 18.93
CA GLU A 580 0.87 -32.19 18.98
C GLU A 580 -0.64 -32.41 18.85
N ALA A 581 -1.06 -33.26 17.91
CA ALA A 581 -2.47 -33.62 17.73
C ALA A 581 -3.04 -34.30 18.98
N ALA A 582 -2.28 -35.21 19.60
CA ALA A 582 -2.68 -35.86 20.84
C ALA A 582 -2.80 -34.86 22.01
N LEU A 583 -1.84 -33.92 22.14
CA LEU A 583 -1.88 -32.88 23.16
C LEU A 583 -3.07 -31.91 22.95
N ALA A 584 -3.39 -31.59 21.69
CA ALA A 584 -4.54 -30.76 21.33
C ALA A 584 -5.87 -31.46 21.62
N ALA A 585 -6.00 -32.75 21.29
CA ALA A 585 -7.16 -33.56 21.63
C ALA A 585 -7.34 -33.66 23.15
N ALA A 586 -6.26 -33.92 23.90
CA ALA A 586 -6.29 -33.96 25.35
C ALA A 586 -6.68 -32.61 25.98
N ALA A 587 -6.21 -31.49 25.40
CA ALA A 587 -6.60 -30.15 25.87
C ALA A 587 -8.09 -29.84 25.65
N ALA A 588 -8.68 -30.34 24.56
CA ALA A 588 -10.10 -30.19 24.30
C ALA A 588 -10.96 -31.05 25.23
N LEU A 589 -10.52 -32.28 25.50
CA LEU A 589 -11.23 -33.21 26.38
C LEU A 589 -11.09 -32.85 27.88
N TRP A 590 -9.93 -32.30 28.28
CA TRP A 590 -9.64 -31.93 29.68
C TRP A 590 -9.19 -30.47 29.79
N PRO A 591 -10.13 -29.52 29.68
CA PRO A 591 -9.83 -28.08 29.56
C PRO A 591 -9.21 -27.46 30.83
N SER A 592 -9.30 -28.11 31.99
CA SER A 592 -8.70 -27.68 33.26
C SER A 592 -7.39 -28.40 33.62
N GLY A 593 -6.85 -29.25 32.72
CA GLY A 593 -5.66 -30.06 32.96
C GLY A 593 -4.32 -29.41 32.60
N LYS A 594 -3.23 -30.19 32.66
CA LYS A 594 -1.88 -29.76 32.23
C LYS A 594 -1.75 -29.62 30.70
N ALA A 595 -2.51 -30.39 29.92
CA ALA A 595 -2.43 -30.39 28.45
C ALA A 595 -2.81 -29.05 27.79
N PRO A 596 -3.89 -28.34 28.19
CA PRO A 596 -4.20 -27.00 27.69
C PRO A 596 -3.09 -25.98 27.95
N LYS A 597 -2.48 -26.02 29.14
CA LYS A 597 -1.38 -25.12 29.50
C LYS A 597 -0.15 -25.39 28.63
N LEU A 598 0.25 -26.66 28.49
CA LEU A 598 1.37 -27.07 27.66
C LEU A 598 1.15 -26.78 26.18
N LEU A 599 -0.08 -26.97 25.67
CA LEU A 599 -0.44 -26.62 24.30
C LEU A 599 -0.40 -25.10 24.08
N LYS A 600 -0.86 -24.31 25.05
CA LYS A 600 -0.78 -22.85 25.02
C LYS A 600 0.68 -22.38 25.02
N GLU A 601 1.53 -22.97 25.86
CA GLU A 601 2.98 -22.72 25.87
C GLU A 601 3.64 -23.09 24.53
N LEU A 602 3.29 -24.24 23.96
CA LEU A 602 3.80 -24.70 22.66
C LEU A 602 3.42 -23.75 21.52
N ARG A 603 2.19 -23.22 21.54
CA ARG A 603 1.67 -22.29 20.53
C ARG A 603 2.15 -20.85 20.71
N THR A 604 2.55 -20.45 21.91
CA THR A 604 2.98 -19.07 22.21
C THR A 604 4.48 -18.85 22.08
N GLN A 605 5.29 -19.90 21.89
CA GLN A 605 6.76 -19.84 21.78
C GLN A 605 7.41 -18.90 22.81
N LYS A 606 6.88 -18.85 24.04
CA LYS A 606 7.59 -18.34 25.21
C LYS A 606 7.97 -19.54 26.07
N LEU A 607 9.20 -20.01 25.85
CA LEU A 607 10.13 -20.47 26.87
C LEU A 607 11.54 -20.19 26.32
#